data_AF-U6CYM2-F1
#
_entry.id   AF-U6CYM2-F1
#
_cell.length_a   1.000
_cell.length_b   1.000
_cell.length_c   1.000
_cell.angle_alpha   90.00
_cell.angle_beta   90.00
_cell.angle_gamma   90.00
#
_symmetry.space_group_name_H-M   'P 1'
#
loop_
_entity.id
_entity.type
_entity.pdbx_description
1 polymer ?
#
loop_
_entity_poly.entity_id
_entity_poly.type
_entity_poly.pdbx_seq_one_letter_code
_entity_poly.pdbx_strand_id
1 'polypeptide(L)'
;IDLAIDGADEVDADLNLIKGGGGCLTQEKIVAGYASRFIVIADFRKDSKNLGDQWHKGIPIEVIPMAYVPVSRAVTQKFGGVIELRMAVNKAGPVVTDNGNFILDWKFDRVHKWSEVNTAIKMIPGVVDTG
;
A
#
# COMPACT_ATOMS: atom_id res chain seq x y z
N ILE A 1 19.92 9.45 3.95
CA ILE A 1 19.12 10.65 3.59
C ILE A 1 18.83 11.37 4.90
N ASP A 2 19.05 12.69 5.02
CA ASP A 2 18.86 13.38 6.31
C ASP A 2 17.38 13.62 6.65
N LEU A 3 16.58 13.87 5.62
CA LEU A 3 15.17 14.16 5.71
C LEU A 3 14.48 13.72 4.42
N ALA A 4 13.39 12.95 4.53
CA ALA A 4 12.44 12.68 3.47
C ALA A 4 11.11 13.36 3.80
N ILE A 5 10.50 13.99 2.79
CA ILE A 5 9.19 14.64 2.89
C ILE A 5 8.30 14.03 1.82
N ASP A 6 7.12 13.57 2.19
CA ASP A 6 6.18 12.94 1.26
C ASP A 6 4.72 13.11 1.72
N GLY A 7 3.78 12.77 0.85
CA GLY A 7 2.35 12.72 1.17
C GLY A 7 1.89 11.35 1.66
N ALA A 8 0.61 11.29 2.04
CA ALA A 8 -0.09 10.05 2.37
C ALA A 8 -1.50 10.04 1.77
N ASP A 9 -2.00 8.85 1.47
CA ASP A 9 -3.38 8.63 1.09
C ASP A 9 -4.31 8.65 2.30
N GLU A 10 -3.81 8.29 3.47
CA GLU A 10 -4.45 8.34 4.80
C GLU A 10 -3.41 8.19 5.93
N VAL A 11 -3.70 8.76 7.10
CA VAL A 11 -2.90 8.72 8.32
C VAL A 11 -3.81 8.36 9.50
N ASP A 12 -3.44 7.37 10.31
CA ASP A 12 -4.17 7.04 11.54
C ASP A 12 -3.60 7.73 12.80
N ALA A 13 -4.29 7.56 13.93
CA ALA A 13 -3.91 8.18 15.20
C ALA A 13 -2.55 7.73 15.75
N ASP A 14 -2.04 6.57 15.30
CA ASP A 14 -0.73 6.02 15.68
C ASP A 14 0.36 6.36 14.64
N LEU A 15 0.05 7.25 13.68
CA LEU A 15 0.90 7.65 12.56
C LEU A 15 1.27 6.49 11.62
N ASN A 16 0.43 5.44 11.55
CA ASN A 16 0.48 4.51 10.42
C ASN A 16 -0.11 5.21 9.19
N LEU A 17 0.35 4.80 8.01
CA LEU A 17 0.01 5.44 6.76
C LEU A 17 -0.56 4.41 5.78
N ILE A 18 -1.51 4.83 4.96
CA ILE A 18 -1.68 4.25 3.63
C ILE A 18 -1.00 5.19 2.63
N LYS A 19 -0.14 4.62 1.78
CA LYS A 19 0.48 5.28 0.62
C LYS A 19 0.29 4.41 -0.63
N GLY A 20 0.76 4.88 -1.79
CA GLY A 20 0.72 4.11 -3.04
C GLY A 20 -0.52 4.32 -3.91
N GLY A 21 -1.38 5.29 -3.60
CA GLY A 21 -2.48 5.71 -4.47
C GLY A 21 -2.01 6.11 -5.87
N GLY A 22 -0.82 6.71 -5.97
CA GLY A 22 -0.15 7.03 -7.24
C GLY A 22 0.58 5.85 -7.91
N GLY A 23 0.79 4.75 -7.18
CA GLY A 23 1.49 3.56 -7.68
C GLY A 23 3.02 3.60 -7.59
N CYS A 24 3.58 4.49 -6.76
CA CYS A 24 5.02 4.69 -6.57
C CYS A 24 5.54 4.14 -5.21
N LEU A 25 4.71 3.38 -4.48
CA LEU A 25 4.93 3.02 -3.06
C LEU A 25 6.30 2.42 -2.75
N THR A 26 6.84 1.56 -3.62
CA THR A 26 8.13 0.89 -3.35
C THR A 26 9.26 1.91 -3.34
N GLN A 27 9.30 2.83 -4.30
CA GLN A 27 10.36 3.85 -4.34
C GLN A 27 10.21 4.85 -3.20
N GLU A 28 8.97 5.27 -2.90
CA GLU A 28 8.65 6.12 -1.74
C GLU A 28 9.16 5.48 -0.44
N LYS A 29 8.88 4.19 -0.22
CA LYS A 29 9.31 3.48 1.00
C LYS A 29 10.81 3.26 1.05
N ILE A 30 11.49 3.01 -0.08
CA ILE A 30 12.96 2.97 -0.13
C ILE A 30 13.53 4.30 0.37
N VAL A 31 13.07 5.43 -0.18
CA VAL A 31 13.56 6.76 0.22
C VAL A 31 13.28 7.04 1.69
N ALA A 32 12.06 6.80 2.16
CA ALA A 32 11.66 7.01 3.55
C ALA A 32 12.42 6.09 4.53
N GLY A 33 12.62 4.82 4.18
CA GLY A 33 13.31 3.82 5.02
C GLY A 33 14.81 4.08 5.21
N TYR A 34 15.44 4.83 4.30
CA TYR A 34 16.84 5.27 4.42
C TYR A 34 16.98 6.73 4.88
N ALA A 35 15.88 7.35 5.33
CA ALA A 35 15.90 8.70 5.89
C ALA A 35 16.02 8.69 7.42
N SER A 36 16.88 9.55 7.97
CA SER A 36 17.00 9.74 9.42
C SER A 36 15.72 10.34 10.02
N ARG A 37 14.97 11.10 9.21
CA ARG A 37 13.68 11.69 9.55
C ARG A 37 12.75 11.57 8.35
N PHE A 38 11.50 11.22 8.61
CA PHE A 38 10.44 11.20 7.62
C PHE A 38 9.30 12.09 8.08
N ILE A 39 8.92 13.07 7.25
CA ILE A 39 7.84 14.02 7.54
C ILE A 39 6.76 13.83 6.49
N VAL A 40 5.54 13.57 6.97
CA VAL A 40 4.34 13.49 6.12
C VAL A 40 3.67 14.86 6.05
N ILE A 41 3.34 15.31 4.84
CA ILE A 41 2.54 16.52 4.60
C ILE A 41 1.23 16.10 3.95
N ALA A 42 0.12 16.35 4.62
CA ALA A 42 -1.21 15.96 4.17
C ALA A 42 -2.26 17.00 4.59
N ASP A 43 -3.37 17.08 3.85
CA ASP A 43 -4.52 17.91 4.24
C ASP A 43 -5.43 17.17 5.23
N PHE A 44 -6.32 17.91 5.90
CA PHE A 44 -7.18 17.38 6.98
C PHE A 44 -8.05 16.18 6.58
N ARG A 45 -8.34 15.97 5.29
CA ARG A 45 -9.11 14.80 4.81
C ARG A 45 -8.35 13.48 4.94
N LYS A 46 -7.04 13.55 5.22
CA LYS A 46 -6.16 12.39 5.39
C LYS A 46 -6.05 11.95 6.85
N ASP A 47 -6.50 12.78 7.78
CA ASP A 47 -6.45 12.53 9.22
C ASP A 47 -7.61 11.64 9.66
N SER A 48 -7.29 10.42 10.11
CA SER A 48 -8.24 9.37 10.45
C SER A 48 -7.98 8.80 11.84
N LYS A 49 -9.02 8.20 12.45
CA LYS A 49 -8.81 7.48 13.71
C LYS A 49 -8.19 6.12 13.42
N ASN A 50 -8.70 5.42 12.41
CA ASN A 50 -8.15 4.17 11.92
C ASN A 50 -7.94 4.27 10.40
N LEU A 51 -6.97 3.54 9.87
CA LEU A 51 -6.88 3.36 8.43
C LEU A 51 -8.18 2.73 7.89
N GLY A 52 -8.67 3.27 6.78
CA GLY A 52 -9.91 2.90 6.10
C GLY A 52 -11.08 3.84 6.36
N ASP A 53 -10.96 4.83 7.25
CA ASP A 53 -12.03 5.78 7.58
C ASP A 53 -12.29 6.79 6.44
N GLN A 54 -11.24 7.25 5.76
CA GLN A 54 -11.26 8.23 4.65
C GLN A 54 -10.77 7.62 3.33
N TRP A 55 -9.95 6.57 3.38
CA TRP A 55 -9.43 5.89 2.19
C TRP A 55 -10.04 4.51 1.98
N HIS A 56 -11.01 4.43 1.06
CA HIS A 56 -11.74 3.19 0.79
C HIS A 56 -11.26 2.43 -0.46
N LYS A 57 -10.23 2.93 -1.15
CA LYS A 57 -9.70 2.25 -2.36
C LYS A 57 -8.94 0.98 -2.02
N GLY A 58 -8.51 0.81 -0.77
CA GLY A 58 -7.75 -0.33 -0.28
C GLY A 58 -6.25 -0.04 -0.18
N ILE A 59 -5.53 -0.90 0.55
CA ILE A 59 -4.08 -0.84 0.70
C ILE A 59 -3.43 -1.30 -0.61
N PRO A 60 -2.61 -0.45 -1.25
CA PRO A 60 -1.85 -0.84 -2.43
C PRO A 60 -0.78 -1.87 -2.07
N ILE A 61 -0.65 -2.92 -2.87
CA ILE A 61 0.38 -3.96 -2.71
C ILE A 61 1.05 -4.14 -4.07
N GLU A 62 2.32 -3.79 -4.17
CA GLU A 62 3.10 -4.01 -5.39
C GLU A 62 3.53 -5.46 -5.47
N VAL A 63 3.27 -6.11 -6.61
CA VAL A 63 3.49 -7.56 -6.79
C VAL A 63 4.13 -7.87 -8.13
N ILE A 64 4.98 -8.90 -8.14
CA ILE A 64 5.50 -9.48 -9.38
C ILE A 64 4.31 -9.89 -10.27
N PRO A 65 4.28 -9.52 -11.56
CA PRO A 65 3.10 -9.73 -12.41
C PRO A 65 2.59 -11.17 -12.45
N MET A 66 3.46 -12.19 -12.46
CA MET A 66 3.03 -13.58 -12.47
C MET A 66 2.36 -14.04 -11.16
N ALA A 67 2.54 -13.30 -10.07
CA ALA A 67 2.14 -13.69 -8.72
C ALA A 67 0.82 -13.04 -8.26
N TYR A 68 0.18 -12.19 -9.07
CA TYR A 68 -0.97 -11.40 -8.61
C TYR A 68 -2.14 -12.26 -8.11
N VAL A 69 -2.41 -13.41 -8.75
CA VAL A 69 -3.48 -14.35 -8.33
C VAL A 69 -3.12 -15.07 -7.02
N PRO A 70 -1.97 -15.76 -6.89
CA PRO A 70 -1.63 -16.44 -5.64
C PRO A 70 -1.46 -15.47 -4.47
N VAL A 71 -0.89 -14.27 -4.68
CA VAL A 71 -0.80 -13.25 -3.63
C VAL A 71 -2.19 -12.78 -3.20
N SER A 72 -3.09 -12.51 -4.15
CA SER A 72 -4.48 -12.12 -3.86
C SER A 72 -5.18 -13.15 -2.95
N ARG A 73 -5.05 -14.44 -3.28
CA ARG A 73 -5.60 -15.53 -2.47
C ARG A 73 -4.96 -15.63 -1.09
N ALA A 74 -3.63 -15.49 -1.01
CA ALA A 74 -2.91 -15.61 0.26
C ALA A 74 -3.30 -14.50 1.24
N VAL A 75 -3.40 -13.25 0.76
CA VAL A 75 -3.82 -12.10 1.60
C VAL A 75 -5.26 -12.29 2.06
N THR A 76 -6.19 -12.57 1.14
CA THR A 76 -7.62 -12.72 1.47
C THR A 76 -7.88 -13.90 2.41
N GLN A 77 -7.20 -15.03 2.23
CA GLN A 77 -7.31 -16.19 3.15
C GLN A 77 -6.80 -15.88 4.55
N LYS A 78 -5.74 -15.08 4.68
CA LYS A 78 -5.10 -14.80 5.96
C LYS A 78 -5.77 -13.66 6.72
N PHE A 79 -6.26 -12.65 6.00
CA PHE A 79 -6.73 -11.39 6.60
C PHE A 79 -8.17 -11.03 6.29
N GLY A 80 -8.84 -11.71 5.36
CA GLY A 80 -10.18 -11.35 4.90
C GLY A 80 -10.17 -10.24 3.85
N GLY A 81 -11.31 -9.56 3.69
CA GLY A 81 -11.48 -8.50 2.70
C GLY A 81 -11.49 -8.96 1.24
N VAL A 82 -11.36 -7.99 0.34
CA VAL A 82 -11.41 -8.18 -1.13
C VAL A 82 -10.15 -7.57 -1.76
N ILE A 83 -9.57 -8.26 -2.74
CA ILE A 83 -8.46 -7.75 -3.54
C ILE A 83 -8.90 -7.52 -4.97
N GLU A 84 -8.52 -6.37 -5.51
CA GLU A 84 -8.72 -6.00 -6.90
C GLU A 84 -7.36 -5.77 -7.58
N LEU A 85 -7.18 -6.27 -8.79
CA LEU A 85 -6.04 -5.89 -9.62
C LEU A 85 -6.29 -4.49 -10.17
N ARG A 86 -5.39 -3.54 -9.88
CA ARG A 86 -5.57 -2.14 -10.31
C ARG A 86 -5.49 -2.04 -11.83
N MET A 87 -6.59 -1.66 -12.46
CA MET A 87 -6.68 -1.48 -13.92
C MET A 87 -6.28 -0.08 -14.33
N ALA A 88 -5.54 0.04 -15.43
CA ALA A 88 -5.14 1.34 -15.95
C ALA A 88 -6.31 2.04 -16.67
N VAL A 89 -6.37 3.37 -16.57
CA VAL A 89 -7.40 4.19 -17.24
C VAL A 89 -6.97 4.59 -18.66
N ASN A 90 -5.70 4.96 -18.82
CA ASN A 90 -5.17 5.50 -20.09
C ASN A 90 -4.43 4.47 -20.95
N LYS A 91 -4.47 3.18 -20.58
CA LYS A 91 -3.95 2.06 -21.39
C LYS A 91 -4.76 0.80 -21.10
N ALA A 92 -4.74 -0.16 -22.02
CA ALA A 92 -5.33 -1.46 -21.78
C ALA A 92 -4.54 -2.25 -20.71
N GLY A 93 -5.28 -3.03 -19.92
CA GLY A 93 -4.71 -3.95 -18.92
C GLY A 93 -4.38 -3.29 -17.57
N PRO A 94 -3.64 -4.00 -16.70
CA PRO A 94 -3.32 -3.56 -15.35
C PRO A 94 -2.40 -2.33 -15.34
N VAL A 95 -2.42 -1.56 -14.25
CA VAL A 95 -1.35 -0.58 -13.96
C VAL A 95 -0.02 -1.32 -13.88
N VAL A 96 1.02 -0.74 -14.48
CA VAL A 96 2.41 -1.21 -14.39
C VAL A 96 3.18 -0.10 -13.67
N THR A 97 3.82 -0.44 -12.55
CA THR A 97 4.61 0.51 -11.75
C THR A 97 5.90 0.89 -12.49
N ASP A 98 6.59 1.91 -11.99
CA ASP A 98 7.92 2.30 -12.48
C ASP A 98 8.95 1.15 -12.35
N ASN A 99 8.68 0.17 -11.48
CA ASN A 99 9.53 -1.02 -11.31
C ASN A 99 9.06 -2.21 -12.17
N GLY A 100 8.08 -2.02 -13.07
CA GLY A 100 7.57 -3.07 -13.97
C GLY A 100 6.60 -4.06 -13.32
N ASN A 101 6.05 -3.74 -12.14
CA ASN A 101 5.19 -4.64 -11.36
C ASN A 101 3.71 -4.27 -11.47
N PHE A 102 2.85 -5.15 -10.97
CA PHE A 102 1.41 -4.86 -10.82
C PHE A 102 1.09 -4.32 -9.43
N ILE A 103 -0.09 -3.71 -9.31
CA ILE A 103 -0.64 -3.28 -8.03
C ILE A 103 -1.93 -4.01 -7.75
N LEU A 104 -2.02 -4.60 -6.56
CA LEU A 104 -3.26 -5.09 -5.96
C LEU A 104 -3.77 -4.05 -4.97
N ASP A 105 -5.05 -3.73 -5.01
CA ASP A 105 -5.73 -2.90 -4.03
C ASP A 105 -6.50 -3.81 -3.07
N TRP A 106 -6.02 -3.90 -1.82
CA TRP A 106 -6.66 -4.73 -0.79
C TRP A 106 -7.62 -3.91 0.08
N LYS A 107 -8.91 -4.14 -0.11
CA LYS A 107 -9.99 -3.59 0.71
C LYS A 107 -10.21 -4.52 1.91
N PHE A 108 -9.61 -4.17 3.04
CA PHE A 108 -9.78 -4.88 4.31
C PHE A 108 -11.16 -4.60 4.93
N ASP A 109 -11.62 -5.46 5.83
CA ASP A 109 -12.97 -5.43 6.40
C ASP A 109 -13.02 -5.04 7.89
N ARG A 110 -11.87 -4.85 8.53
CA ARG A 110 -11.74 -4.49 9.95
C ARG A 110 -10.42 -3.80 10.24
N VAL A 111 -10.33 -3.17 11.41
CA VAL A 111 -9.05 -2.64 11.93
C VAL A 111 -8.11 -3.79 12.27
N HIS A 112 -6.84 -3.64 11.92
CA HIS A 112 -5.80 -4.63 12.18
C HIS A 112 -4.65 -4.03 13.00
N LYS A 113 -3.76 -4.90 13.47
CA LYS A 113 -2.43 -4.50 13.91
C LYS A 113 -1.53 -4.29 12.69
N TRP A 114 -1.42 -3.06 12.23
CA TRP A 114 -0.82 -2.74 10.93
C TRP A 114 0.63 -3.20 10.77
N SER A 115 1.45 -3.09 11.82
CA SER A 115 2.84 -3.59 11.78
C SER A 115 2.93 -5.11 11.53
N GLU A 116 2.05 -5.89 12.17
CA GLU A 116 1.99 -7.35 11.99
C GLU A 116 1.48 -7.70 10.59
N VAL A 117 0.43 -7.03 10.11
CA VAL A 117 -0.13 -7.22 8.76
C VAL A 117 0.88 -6.85 7.68
N ASN A 118 1.53 -5.68 7.80
CA ASN A 118 2.55 -5.22 6.89
C ASN A 118 3.67 -6.25 6.74
N THR A 119 4.23 -6.72 7.87
CA THR A 119 5.29 -7.74 7.87
C THR A 119 4.81 -9.03 7.23
N ALA A 120 3.62 -9.49 7.61
CA ALA A 120 3.08 -10.75 7.12
C ALA A 120 2.74 -10.74 5.62
N ILE A 121 2.25 -9.62 5.07
CA ILE A 121 2.02 -9.46 3.64
C ILE A 121 3.36 -9.36 2.90
N LYS A 122 4.31 -8.58 3.41
CA LYS A 122 5.64 -8.42 2.81
C LYS A 122 6.40 -9.75 2.65
N MET A 123 6.12 -10.71 3.53
CA MET A 123 6.71 -12.05 3.50
C MET A 123 6.02 -13.04 2.54
N ILE A 124 4.93 -12.66 1.86
CA ILE A 124 4.28 -13.52 0.87
C ILE A 124 5.13 -13.54 -0.41
N PRO A 125 5.51 -14.71 -0.95
CA PRO A 125 6.25 -14.81 -2.21
C PRO A 125 5.52 -14.11 -3.35
N GLY A 126 6.23 -13.19 -4.02
CA GLY A 126 5.68 -12.37 -5.10
C GLY A 126 5.24 -10.97 -4.68
N VAL A 127 5.17 -10.67 -3.38
CA VAL A 127 5.01 -9.29 -2.89
C VAL A 127 6.35 -8.55 -2.98
N VAL A 128 6.32 -7.40 -3.66
CA VAL A 128 7.46 -6.49 -3.77
C VAL A 128 7.45 -5.55 -2.58
N ASP A 129 6.34 -4.84 -2.33
CA ASP A 129 6.17 -4.00 -1.15
C ASP A 129 4.67 -3.68 -0.92
N THR A 130 4.38 -2.99 0.19
CA THR A 130 3.04 -2.59 0.66
C THR A 130 2.94 -1.08 0.77
N GLY A 131 1.77 -0.52 0.51
CA GLY A 131 1.46 0.89 0.67
C GLY A 131 1.13 1.24 2.11
#